data_AF-A0A182EN04-F1
#
_entry.id   AF-A0A182EN04-F1
#
_cell.length_a   1.000
_cell.length_b   1.000
_cell.length_c   1.000
_cell.angle_alpha   90.00
_cell.angle_beta   90.00
_cell.angle_gamma   90.00
#
_symmetry.space_group_name_H-M   'P 1'
#
loop_
_entity.id
_entity.type
_entity.pdbx_description
1 polymer ?
#
loop_
_entity_poly.entity_id
_entity_poly.type
_entity_poly.pdbx_seq_one_letter_code
_entity_poly.pdbx_strand_id
1 'polypeptide(L)'
;MSIFIMSKSSDRHSECCTDMGVSSGGRSLPISFWSPRCRGVLTGRSEGKKRKMSLIIPEKFQHIHRVMNTNIDGNRKVPFALTAIKGVGRRFAFVVCRKADIDINRRAGELSEEDLEKLQQVMQNPSQYKIPNWFLNRQKDIKDGKYSQMLSTSLDNKLREDLERLKKIRLHRGLRHYWGLRVRGQHTKTTGRKGRTVGVSKKKGAMDSYDVIANQPVVIDNGSGVIKAGFAGDQTPKCRFANFVGRPKHTRVMAGALEGDLFIGPKAQEYRGLLSLKYPMEHGIVTDWNDMERVWQYIYSKDQLQIFPEEHPVLLTEAPLNPLKNREKSAEIFFETFNIPALHIQMQAVLSLYSTGRTTGVVLDSGDGVTHVVPIFEGFAIQH
;
A
#
# COMPACT_ATOMS: atom_id res chain seq x y z
N MET A 1 -13.03 -0.19 -5.45
CA MET A 1 -12.47 0.77 -6.42
C MET A 1 -12.35 2.10 -5.71
N SER A 2 -11.16 2.42 -5.21
CA SER A 2 -10.86 3.69 -4.54
C SER A 2 -9.61 4.24 -5.20
N ILE A 3 -9.80 5.23 -6.06
CA ILE A 3 -8.74 5.88 -6.84
C ILE A 3 -8.04 6.85 -5.90
N PHE A 4 -6.73 6.66 -5.70
CA PHE A 4 -5.88 7.60 -4.97
C PHE A 4 -5.22 8.52 -5.99
N ILE A 5 -5.72 9.76 -6.08
CA ILE A 5 -5.11 10.86 -6.84
C ILE A 5 -4.09 11.52 -5.90
N MET A 6 -2.82 11.58 -6.29
CA MET A 6 -1.79 12.32 -5.56
C MET A 6 -1.72 13.77 -6.06
N SER A 7 -1.87 14.72 -5.14
CA SER A 7 -1.53 16.13 -5.32
C SER A 7 -0.25 16.48 -4.54
N LYS A 8 0.52 17.44 -5.08
CA LYS A 8 1.86 17.88 -4.63
C LYS A 8 1.92 18.16 -3.11
N SER A 9 2.92 17.61 -2.43
CA SER A 9 3.55 18.24 -1.26
C SER A 9 4.99 17.76 -1.10
N SER A 10 5.89 18.73 -1.05
CA SER A 10 7.35 18.63 -1.00
C SER A 10 7.90 18.21 0.37
N ASP A 11 9.15 17.73 0.28
CA ASP A 11 10.25 17.78 1.26
C ASP A 11 10.52 16.62 2.25
N ARG A 12 11.73 16.09 2.02
CA ARG A 12 12.87 15.88 2.95
C ARG A 12 13.05 14.53 3.65
N HIS A 13 14.10 13.88 3.16
CA HIS A 13 15.10 13.01 3.79
C HIS A 13 15.17 13.01 5.33
N SER A 14 15.33 11.79 5.86
CA SER A 14 16.19 11.51 7.00
C SER A 14 16.71 10.07 6.91
N GLU A 15 18.03 9.97 6.88
CA GLU A 15 18.87 8.78 7.00
C GLU A 15 18.54 8.00 8.28
N CYS A 16 18.73 6.68 8.26
CA CYS A 16 19.63 5.94 9.17
C CYS A 16 19.34 4.44 9.05
N CYS A 17 20.31 3.65 8.59
CA CYS A 17 20.68 2.38 9.20
C CYS A 17 21.93 1.85 8.49
N THR A 18 23.06 2.07 9.16
CA THR A 18 24.37 1.48 8.88
C THR A 18 24.40 0.00 9.26
N ASP A 19 25.02 -0.76 8.37
CA ASP A 19 25.95 -1.88 8.58
C ASP A 19 25.69 -2.91 9.69
N MET A 20 25.49 -4.16 9.27
CA MET A 20 26.24 -5.28 9.84
C MET A 20 26.66 -6.26 8.74
N GLY A 21 27.98 -6.38 8.59
CA GLY A 21 28.67 -7.23 7.64
C GLY A 21 28.74 -8.71 8.03
N VAL A 22 29.05 -9.48 7.01
CA VAL A 22 29.26 -10.93 6.95
C VAL A 22 30.63 -11.31 7.52
N SER A 23 30.77 -12.46 8.19
CA SER A 23 31.84 -13.46 7.89
C SER A 23 31.87 -14.69 8.82
N SER A 24 31.87 -15.85 8.15
CA SER A 24 32.66 -17.09 8.36
C SER A 24 32.73 -17.81 9.72
N GLY A 25 32.49 -19.13 9.66
CA GLY A 25 33.03 -20.10 10.64
C GLY A 25 32.41 -21.48 10.49
N GLY A 26 33.02 -22.35 9.68
CA GLY A 26 32.54 -23.71 9.41
C GLY A 26 32.76 -24.70 10.55
N ARG A 27 32.05 -25.84 10.49
CA ARG A 27 32.48 -27.15 11.00
C ARG A 27 31.64 -28.27 10.37
N SER A 28 32.28 -29.42 10.27
CA SER A 28 32.13 -30.56 9.34
C SER A 28 31.18 -31.69 9.78
N LEU A 29 30.40 -32.24 8.81
CA LEU A 29 30.04 -33.66 8.48
C LEU A 29 29.51 -34.63 9.59
N PRO A 30 28.84 -35.78 9.29
CA PRO A 30 28.66 -36.48 8.00
C PRO A 30 27.24 -37.03 7.64
N ILE A 31 27.06 -37.24 6.33
CA ILE A 31 26.43 -38.36 5.58
C ILE A 31 25.43 -39.29 6.32
N SER A 32 24.19 -39.36 5.80
CA SER A 32 23.44 -40.61 5.68
C SER A 32 22.50 -40.58 4.45
N PHE A 33 22.79 -41.48 3.52
CA PHE A 33 21.95 -41.94 2.40
C PHE A 33 20.51 -42.26 2.84
N TRP A 34 19.50 -41.94 2.02
CA TRP A 34 18.62 -42.92 1.36
C TRP A 34 17.67 -42.25 0.35
N SER A 35 17.50 -42.97 -0.76
CA SER A 35 16.79 -42.65 -2.01
C SER A 35 15.24 -42.66 -1.87
N PRO A 36 14.49 -42.24 -2.91
CA PRO A 36 13.08 -41.88 -2.83
C PRO A 36 12.19 -43.12 -2.88
N ARG A 37 11.08 -43.09 -2.15
CA ARG A 37 10.03 -44.10 -2.29
C ARG A 37 8.80 -43.47 -2.92
N CYS A 38 8.64 -43.73 -4.22
CA CYS A 38 7.38 -43.66 -4.93
C CYS A 38 6.30 -44.41 -4.15
N ARG A 39 5.13 -43.80 -4.00
CA ARG A 39 3.85 -44.51 -3.93
C ARG A 39 2.81 -43.69 -4.66
N GLY A 40 2.42 -44.19 -5.82
CA GLY A 40 1.27 -43.70 -6.54
C GLY A 40 -0.04 -44.15 -5.91
N VAL A 41 -1.10 -43.59 -6.48
CA VAL A 41 -2.50 -44.00 -6.42
C VAL A 41 -3.23 -43.63 -5.13
N LEU A 42 -4.09 -42.62 -5.21
CA LEU A 42 -5.55 -42.82 -5.20
C LEU A 42 -6.25 -41.48 -5.42
N THR A 43 -6.86 -41.36 -6.59
CA THR A 43 -7.92 -40.40 -6.89
C THR A 43 -9.07 -40.64 -5.92
N GLY A 44 -9.20 -39.81 -4.90
CA GLY A 44 -10.29 -39.83 -3.94
C GLY A 44 -10.66 -38.41 -3.56
N ARG A 45 -11.56 -37.82 -4.35
CA ARG A 45 -12.21 -36.54 -4.03
C ARG A 45 -13.17 -36.81 -2.87
N SER A 46 -12.68 -36.79 -1.64
CA SER A 46 -13.55 -36.83 -0.47
C SER A 46 -14.21 -35.46 -0.33
N GLU A 47 -15.47 -35.36 -0.77
CA GLU A 47 -16.36 -34.27 -0.36
C GLU A 47 -16.43 -34.27 1.17
N GLY A 48 -15.70 -33.35 1.79
CA GLY A 48 -15.83 -33.07 3.21
C GLY A 48 -17.24 -32.56 3.49
N LYS A 49 -18.16 -33.47 3.84
CA LYS A 49 -19.43 -33.12 4.49
C LYS A 49 -19.11 -32.20 5.65
N LYS A 50 -19.44 -30.91 5.52
CA LYS A 50 -19.49 -29.97 6.64
C LYS A 50 -20.42 -30.58 7.68
N ARG A 51 -19.86 -31.17 8.74
CA ARG A 51 -20.60 -31.45 9.97
C ARG A 51 -21.18 -30.12 10.44
N LYS A 52 -22.48 -29.91 10.24
CA LYS A 52 -23.27 -28.96 11.03
C LYS A 52 -23.19 -29.47 12.46
N MET A 53 -22.20 -29.00 13.21
CA MET A 53 -22.24 -29.10 14.66
C MET A 53 -23.40 -28.21 15.10
N SER A 54 -24.53 -28.84 15.44
CA SER A 54 -25.57 -28.18 16.21
C SER A 54 -24.92 -27.65 17.48
N LEU A 55 -24.89 -26.33 17.64
CA LEU A 55 -24.53 -25.69 18.89
C LEU A 55 -25.52 -26.16 19.95
N ILE A 56 -25.08 -27.07 20.82
CA ILE A 56 -25.71 -27.26 22.12
C ILE A 56 -25.50 -25.93 22.83
N ILE A 57 -26.53 -25.07 22.83
CA ILE A 57 -26.52 -23.84 23.60
C ILE A 57 -26.60 -24.28 25.06
N PRO A 58 -25.56 -24.05 25.89
CA PRO A 58 -25.67 -24.35 27.31
C PRO A 58 -26.83 -23.55 27.91
N GLU A 59 -27.58 -24.14 28.84
CA GLU A 59 -28.85 -23.60 29.38
C GLU A 59 -28.71 -22.21 30.04
N LYS A 60 -27.48 -21.73 30.30
CA LYS A 60 -27.17 -20.43 30.89
C LYS A 60 -26.22 -19.60 30.01
N PHE A 61 -26.58 -19.38 28.75
CA PHE A 61 -25.84 -18.48 27.87
C PHE A 61 -26.31 -17.02 28.05
N GLN A 62 -25.45 -16.15 28.57
CA GLN A 62 -25.74 -14.73 28.66
C GLN A 62 -25.15 -13.99 27.44
N HIS A 63 -26.02 -13.36 26.66
CA HIS A 63 -25.59 -12.61 25.47
C HIS A 63 -24.83 -11.32 25.81
N ILE A 64 -25.10 -10.72 26.96
CA ILE A 64 -24.49 -9.46 27.38
C ILE A 64 -24.10 -9.56 28.85
N HIS A 65 -22.81 -9.37 29.14
CA HIS A 65 -22.31 -9.19 30.49
C HIS A 65 -21.94 -7.73 30.72
N ARG A 66 -22.27 -7.17 31.89
CA ARG A 66 -21.87 -5.82 32.27
C ARG A 66 -20.70 -5.89 33.25
N VAL A 67 -19.54 -5.39 32.83
CA VAL A 67 -18.30 -5.42 33.62
C VAL A 67 -17.64 -4.04 33.58
N MET A 68 -17.25 -3.51 34.74
CA MET A 68 -16.53 -2.22 34.87
C MET A 68 -17.18 -1.06 34.10
N ASN A 69 -18.51 -0.91 34.22
CA ASN A 69 -19.34 0.09 33.52
C ASN A 69 -19.39 -0.05 31.99
N THR A 70 -19.06 -1.21 31.43
CA THR A 70 -19.13 -1.48 29.99
C THR A 70 -19.90 -2.76 29.68
N ASN A 71 -20.57 -2.78 28.53
CA ASN A 71 -21.30 -3.97 28.05
C ASN A 71 -20.36 -4.82 27.18
N ILE A 72 -20.23 -6.08 27.54
CA ILE A 72 -19.40 -7.09 26.88
C ILE A 72 -20.30 -8.03 26.10
N ASP A 73 -19.94 -8.29 24.84
CA ASP A 73 -20.65 -9.22 23.95
C ASP A 73 -20.28 -10.68 24.25
N GLY A 74 -21.28 -11.46 24.65
CA GLY A 74 -21.17 -12.87 25.02
C GLY A 74 -20.85 -13.81 23.85
N ASN A 75 -21.10 -13.39 22.61
CA ASN A 75 -20.83 -14.22 21.43
C ASN A 75 -19.34 -14.35 21.11
N ARG A 76 -18.52 -13.39 21.59
CA ARG A 76 -17.08 -13.34 21.33
C ARG A 76 -16.34 -14.18 22.37
N LYS A 77 -15.17 -14.69 21.98
CA LYS A 77 -14.25 -15.34 22.93
C LYS A 77 -13.84 -14.36 24.04
N VAL A 78 -13.70 -14.85 25.27
CA VAL A 78 -13.39 -14.06 26.48
C VAL A 78 -12.33 -12.98 26.27
N PRO A 79 -11.10 -13.28 25.78
CA PRO A 79 -10.04 -12.27 25.68
C PRO A 79 -10.35 -11.16 24.67
N PHE A 80 -11.19 -11.43 23.67
CA PHE A 80 -11.61 -10.41 22.69
C PHE A 80 -12.78 -9.58 23.21
N ALA A 81 -13.68 -10.21 23.97
CA ALA A 81 -14.81 -9.54 24.60
C ALA A 81 -14.34 -8.51 25.64
N LEU A 82 -13.31 -8.86 26.45
CA LEU A 82 -12.70 -7.97 27.45
C LEU A 82 -12.07 -6.69 26.86
N THR A 83 -11.70 -6.69 25.56
CA THR A 83 -11.15 -5.48 24.91
C THR A 83 -12.16 -4.35 24.73
N ALA A 84 -13.45 -4.60 24.99
CA ALA A 84 -14.47 -3.55 25.06
C ALA A 84 -14.24 -2.60 26.25
N ILE A 85 -13.57 -3.06 27.32
CA ILE A 85 -13.22 -2.23 28.48
C ILE A 85 -12.07 -1.29 28.11
N LYS A 86 -12.29 0.02 28.24
CA LYS A 86 -11.23 1.02 28.03
C LYS A 86 -10.05 0.76 28.97
N GLY A 87 -8.84 0.73 28.41
CA GLY A 87 -7.61 0.43 29.14
C GLY A 87 -7.17 -1.03 29.05
N VAL A 88 -8.01 -1.93 28.53
CA VAL A 88 -7.68 -3.36 28.31
C VAL A 88 -7.31 -3.60 26.85
N GLY A 89 -6.01 -3.84 26.60
CA GLY A 89 -5.52 -4.28 25.29
C GLY A 89 -5.62 -5.80 25.12
N ARG A 90 -5.52 -6.27 23.87
CA ARG A 90 -5.50 -7.72 23.55
C ARG A 90 -4.51 -8.50 24.42
N ARG A 91 -3.24 -8.08 24.45
CA ARG A 91 -2.19 -8.76 25.23
C ARG A 91 -2.52 -8.80 26.72
N PHE A 92 -3.04 -7.72 27.27
CA PHE A 92 -3.43 -7.65 28.67
C PHE A 92 -4.59 -8.59 28.97
N ALA A 93 -5.63 -8.62 28.12
CA ALA A 93 -6.75 -9.55 28.26
C ALA A 93 -6.31 -11.02 28.26
N PHE A 94 -5.38 -11.42 27.39
CA PHE A 94 -4.83 -12.77 27.39
C PHE A 94 -4.08 -13.11 28.68
N VAL A 95 -3.29 -12.17 29.21
CA VAL A 95 -2.57 -12.38 30.49
C VAL A 95 -3.56 -12.50 31.64
N VAL A 96 -4.58 -11.64 31.69
CA VAL A 96 -5.63 -11.68 32.72
C VAL A 96 -6.37 -13.02 32.68
N CYS A 97 -6.77 -13.51 31.51
CA CYS A 97 -7.44 -14.82 31.40
C CYS A 97 -6.55 -15.97 31.89
N ARG A 98 -5.25 -15.94 31.56
CA ARG A 98 -4.27 -16.93 32.03
C ARG A 98 -3.99 -16.86 33.53
N LYS A 99 -4.16 -15.69 34.16
CA LYS A 99 -3.96 -15.49 35.59
C LYS A 99 -5.20 -15.78 36.42
N ALA A 100 -6.37 -15.68 35.80
CA ALA A 100 -7.66 -16.07 36.38
C ALA A 100 -8.01 -17.55 36.14
N ASP A 101 -7.10 -18.32 35.52
CA ASP A 101 -7.30 -19.73 35.14
C ASP A 101 -8.58 -19.99 34.31
N ILE A 102 -8.92 -19.04 33.43
CA ILE A 102 -10.05 -19.15 32.51
C ILE A 102 -9.56 -19.55 31.13
N ASP A 103 -10.20 -20.56 30.53
CA ASP A 103 -9.88 -20.99 29.18
C ASP A 103 -10.14 -19.87 28.15
N ILE A 104 -9.11 -19.62 27.34
CA ILE A 104 -9.03 -18.60 26.30
C ILE A 104 -10.03 -18.87 25.17
N ASN A 105 -10.37 -20.14 24.94
CA ASN A 105 -11.25 -20.55 23.85
C ASN A 105 -12.74 -20.48 24.19
N ARG A 106 -13.10 -20.36 25.47
CA ARG A 106 -14.48 -20.19 25.91
C ARG A 106 -15.10 -18.91 25.37
N ARG A 107 -16.42 -18.93 25.23
CA ARG A 107 -17.18 -17.72 24.88
C ARG A 107 -17.44 -16.89 26.13
N ALA A 108 -17.50 -15.58 25.98
CA ALA A 108 -17.76 -14.69 27.10
C ALA A 108 -19.14 -14.93 27.73
N GLY A 109 -20.13 -15.36 26.94
CA GLY A 109 -21.48 -15.67 27.42
C GLY A 109 -21.61 -16.98 28.20
N GLU A 110 -20.54 -17.78 28.27
CA GLU A 110 -20.46 -19.02 29.07
C GLU A 110 -19.80 -18.78 30.44
N LEU A 111 -19.42 -17.54 30.76
CA LEU A 111 -18.77 -17.21 32.02
C LEU A 111 -19.77 -17.16 33.17
N SER A 112 -19.38 -17.74 34.30
CA SER A 112 -20.10 -17.58 35.56
C SER A 112 -19.84 -16.20 36.18
N GLU A 113 -20.72 -15.76 37.09
CA GLU A 113 -20.51 -14.51 37.84
C GLU A 113 -19.21 -14.55 38.66
N GLU A 114 -18.86 -15.70 39.23
CA GLU A 114 -17.59 -15.90 39.95
C GLU A 114 -16.36 -15.71 39.05
N ASP A 115 -16.42 -16.21 37.82
CA ASP A 115 -15.33 -16.04 36.85
C ASP A 115 -15.17 -14.57 36.45
N LEU A 116 -16.29 -13.83 36.35
CA LEU A 116 -16.28 -12.39 36.09
C LEU A 116 -15.68 -11.61 37.26
N GLU A 117 -15.94 -12.01 38.50
CA GLU A 117 -15.34 -11.40 39.68
C GLU A 117 -13.82 -11.66 39.74
N LYS A 118 -13.38 -12.89 39.46
CA LYS A 118 -11.94 -13.21 39.36
C LYS A 118 -11.24 -12.36 38.30
N LEU A 119 -11.84 -12.22 37.12
CA LEU A 119 -11.32 -11.33 36.07
C LEU A 119 -11.22 -9.88 36.55
N GLN A 120 -12.24 -9.38 37.25
CA GLN A 120 -12.23 -8.02 37.80
C GLN A 120 -11.13 -7.83 38.85
N GLN A 121 -10.94 -8.78 39.75
CA GLN A 121 -9.89 -8.72 40.78
C GLN A 121 -8.48 -8.68 40.17
N VAL A 122 -8.21 -9.54 39.18
CA VAL A 122 -6.92 -9.55 38.46
C VAL A 122 -6.68 -8.24 37.72
N MET A 123 -7.74 -7.66 37.15
CA MET A 123 -7.66 -6.39 36.43
C MET A 123 -7.42 -5.19 37.35
N GLN A 124 -8.05 -5.15 38.53
CA GLN A 124 -7.87 -4.08 39.51
C GLN A 124 -6.51 -4.14 40.20
N ASN A 125 -6.01 -5.35 40.51
CA ASN A 125 -4.77 -5.55 41.27
C ASN A 125 -3.71 -6.38 40.52
N PRO A 126 -3.24 -5.95 39.34
CA PRO A 126 -2.37 -6.76 38.48
C PRO A 126 -1.01 -7.08 39.10
N SER A 127 -0.49 -6.20 39.96
CA SER A 127 0.81 -6.38 40.62
C SER A 127 0.82 -7.57 41.59
N GLN A 128 -0.33 -7.90 42.19
CA GLN A 128 -0.47 -9.05 43.10
C GLN A 128 -0.40 -10.38 42.33
N TYR A 129 -0.86 -10.40 41.07
CA TYR A 129 -0.87 -11.59 40.21
C TYR A 129 0.43 -11.82 39.41
N LYS A 130 1.54 -11.21 39.85
CA LYS A 130 2.86 -11.29 39.21
C LYS A 130 2.88 -10.78 37.76
N ILE A 131 2.08 -9.75 37.45
CA ILE A 131 2.17 -9.05 36.16
C ILE A 131 3.27 -7.98 36.26
N PRO A 132 4.23 -7.91 35.33
CA PRO A 132 5.33 -6.96 35.43
C PRO A 132 4.89 -5.49 35.37
N ASN A 133 5.55 -4.61 36.14
CA ASN A 133 5.23 -3.17 36.18
C ASN A 133 5.36 -2.48 34.82
N TRP A 134 6.32 -2.90 33.99
CA TRP A 134 6.52 -2.38 32.63
C TRP A 134 5.37 -2.74 31.67
N PHE A 135 4.49 -3.68 32.05
CA PHE A 135 3.36 -4.10 31.23
C PHE A 135 2.10 -3.27 31.51
N LEU A 136 2.07 -2.54 32.62
CA LEU A 136 0.92 -1.72 33.03
C LEU A 136 0.83 -0.45 32.17
N ASN A 137 -0.40 0.05 31.99
CA ASN A 137 -0.66 1.21 31.14
C ASN A 137 -0.27 2.55 31.77
N ARG A 138 -0.21 2.65 33.11
CA ARG A 138 0.25 3.84 33.83
C ARG A 138 1.51 3.49 34.62
N GLN A 139 2.64 3.79 34.02
CA GLN A 139 3.94 3.60 34.64
C GLN A 139 4.40 4.90 35.28
N LYS A 140 4.85 4.81 36.54
CA LYS A 140 5.41 5.93 37.32
C LYS A 140 4.53 7.19 37.25
N ASP A 141 3.35 7.13 37.88
CA ASP A 141 2.47 8.30 37.91
C ASP A 141 3.18 9.51 38.54
N ILE A 142 2.96 10.70 37.98
CA ILE A 142 3.69 11.92 38.34
C ILE A 142 3.30 12.41 39.74
N LYS A 143 2.07 12.13 40.18
CA LYS A 143 1.58 12.51 41.51
C LYS A 143 2.09 11.56 42.60
N ASP A 144 1.84 10.27 42.40
CA ASP A 144 2.02 9.27 43.47
C ASP A 144 3.25 8.38 43.28
N GLY A 145 3.93 8.44 42.13
CA GLY A 145 5.07 7.57 41.78
C GLY A 145 4.72 6.10 41.54
N LYS A 146 3.46 5.70 41.80
CA LYS A 146 3.00 4.31 41.73
C LYS A 146 2.79 3.84 40.29
N TYR A 147 2.85 2.52 40.11
CA TYR A 147 2.50 1.82 38.88
C TYR A 147 1.09 1.26 39.03
N SER A 148 0.21 1.55 38.09
CA SER A 148 -1.19 1.11 38.16
C SER A 148 -1.74 0.76 36.78
N GLN A 149 -2.78 -0.07 36.77
CA GLN A 149 -3.59 -0.29 35.58
C GLN A 149 -4.85 0.55 35.69
N MET A 150 -4.96 1.56 34.82
CA MET A 150 -6.14 2.41 34.76
C MET A 150 -7.20 1.77 33.86
N LEU A 151 -8.43 1.68 34.35
CA LEU A 151 -9.55 1.03 33.67
C LEU A 151 -10.74 1.98 33.55
N SER A 152 -11.52 1.83 32.47
CA SER A 152 -12.82 2.48 32.29
C SER A 152 -12.76 4.00 32.55
N THR A 153 -13.65 4.54 33.38
CA THR A 153 -13.73 5.97 33.74
C THR A 153 -12.44 6.52 34.36
N SER A 154 -11.73 5.71 35.15
CA SER A 154 -10.50 6.16 35.83
C SER A 154 -9.38 6.48 34.83
N LEU A 155 -9.33 5.76 33.69
CA LEU A 155 -8.40 6.08 32.60
C LEU A 155 -8.74 7.42 31.94
N ASP A 156 -10.03 7.68 31.66
CA ASP A 156 -10.48 8.92 31.06
C ASP A 156 -10.20 10.13 31.98
N ASN A 157 -10.42 9.98 33.29
CA ASN A 157 -10.13 11.01 34.28
C ASN A 157 -8.63 11.34 34.35
N LYS A 158 -7.75 10.32 34.44
CA LYS A 158 -6.30 10.54 34.44
C LYS A 158 -5.80 11.17 33.14
N LEU A 159 -6.36 10.78 31.99
CA LEU A 159 -6.01 11.40 30.71
C LEU A 159 -6.39 12.89 30.67
N ARG A 160 -7.54 13.27 31.23
CA ARG A 160 -7.95 14.68 31.36
C ARG A 160 -7.00 15.46 32.26
N GLU A 161 -6.68 14.93 33.44
CA GLU A 161 -5.73 15.56 34.38
C GLU A 161 -4.35 15.77 33.73
N ASP A 162 -3.84 14.78 32.99
CA ASP A 162 -2.58 14.89 32.27
C ASP A 162 -2.64 15.99 31.21
N LEU A 163 -3.72 16.05 30.43
CA LEU A 163 -3.90 17.08 29.40
C LEU A 163 -3.98 18.48 30.02
N GLU A 164 -4.72 18.65 31.12
CA GLU A 164 -4.80 19.92 31.84
C GLU A 164 -3.44 20.35 32.40
N ARG A 165 -2.67 19.42 32.96
CA ARG A 165 -1.31 19.69 33.42
C ARG A 165 -0.40 20.13 32.26
N LEU A 166 -0.47 19.43 31.12
CA LEU A 166 0.32 19.79 29.93
C LEU A 166 -0.06 21.16 29.37
N LYS A 167 -1.34 21.55 29.48
CA LYS A 167 -1.81 22.90 29.14
C LYS A 167 -1.22 23.95 30.09
N LYS A 168 -1.24 23.70 31.40
CA LYS A 168 -0.68 24.61 32.42
C LYS A 168 0.83 24.85 32.24
N ILE A 169 1.58 23.79 31.92
CA ILE A 169 3.04 23.87 31.67
C ILE A 169 3.36 24.52 30.31
N ARG A 170 2.35 24.78 29.46
CA ARG A 170 2.51 25.25 28.07
C ARG A 170 3.38 24.32 27.22
N LEU A 171 3.34 23.02 27.48
CA LEU A 171 4.03 22.04 26.65
C LEU A 171 3.38 21.99 25.26
N HIS A 172 4.17 21.96 24.18
CA HIS A 172 3.68 21.93 22.78
C HIS A 172 2.60 20.85 22.54
N ARG A 173 2.75 19.66 23.13
CA ARG A 173 1.73 18.58 23.05
C ARG A 173 0.40 18.99 23.70
N GLY A 174 0.45 19.62 24.87
CA GLY A 174 -0.73 20.09 25.60
C GLY A 174 -1.46 21.23 24.89
N LEU A 175 -0.71 22.21 24.38
CA LEU A 175 -1.25 23.34 23.62
C LEU A 175 -1.94 22.88 22.32
N ARG A 176 -1.36 21.90 21.60
CA ARG A 176 -2.01 21.32 20.42
C ARG A 176 -3.32 20.60 20.76
N HIS A 177 -3.33 19.80 21.82
CA HIS A 177 -4.57 19.17 22.29
C HIS A 177 -5.62 20.20 22.74
N TYR A 178 -5.19 21.33 23.29
CA TYR A 178 -6.08 22.45 23.64
C TYR A 178 -6.70 23.10 22.39
N TRP A 179 -5.90 23.36 21.36
CA TRP A 179 -6.36 23.92 20.09
C TRP A 179 -7.04 22.90 19.15
N GLY A 180 -7.25 21.65 19.60
CA GLY A 180 -7.83 20.59 18.77
C GLY A 180 -6.95 20.18 17.58
N LEU A 181 -5.68 20.58 17.58
CA LEU A 181 -4.72 20.30 16.52
C LEU A 181 -4.10 18.91 16.72
N ARG A 182 -3.90 18.19 15.63
CA ARG A 182 -3.19 16.90 15.66
C ARG A 182 -1.72 17.10 16.02
N VAL A 183 -1.19 16.17 16.83
CA VAL A 183 0.22 16.19 17.25
C VAL A 183 1.10 15.77 16.07
N ARG A 184 2.15 16.53 15.79
CA ARG A 184 3.15 16.20 14.75
C ARG A 184 3.79 14.85 15.14
N GLY A 185 3.71 13.84 14.27
CA GLY A 185 4.23 12.49 14.52
C GLY A 185 3.19 11.40 14.81
N GLN A 186 1.89 11.73 14.90
CA GLN A 186 0.86 10.70 14.91
C GLN A 186 0.64 10.20 13.47
N HIS A 187 1.43 9.21 13.03
CA HIS A 187 1.32 8.51 11.72
C HIS A 187 0.01 7.70 11.62
N THR A 188 -1.13 8.34 11.87
CA THR A 188 -2.44 7.78 11.54
C THR A 188 -2.74 8.21 10.11
N LYS A 189 -2.85 7.25 9.19
CA LYS A 189 -3.11 7.45 7.75
C LYS A 189 -4.50 8.04 7.43
N THR A 190 -5.06 8.88 8.28
CA THR A 190 -6.36 9.52 8.10
C THR A 190 -6.22 11.02 8.29
N THR A 191 -6.88 11.83 7.47
CA THR A 191 -6.72 13.31 7.45
C THR A 191 -7.47 14.04 8.56
N GLY A 192 -8.11 13.33 9.50
CA GLY A 192 -8.83 13.97 10.62
C GLY A 192 -10.21 14.50 10.31
N ARG A 193 -10.67 14.38 9.08
CA ARG A 193 -12.07 14.63 8.72
C ARG A 193 -12.95 13.60 9.42
N LYS A 194 -13.73 14.06 10.39
CA LYS A 194 -14.83 13.30 11.00
C LYS A 194 -16.12 14.04 10.69
N GLY A 195 -17.04 13.33 10.04
CA GLY A 195 -18.31 13.83 9.54
C GLY A 195 -18.83 12.85 8.50
N ARG A 196 -20.14 12.80 8.29
CA ARG A 196 -20.70 12.15 7.12
C ARG A 196 -20.09 12.87 5.92
N THR A 197 -19.39 12.17 5.03
CA THR A 197 -19.04 12.76 3.73
C THR A 197 -20.35 13.27 3.16
N VAL A 198 -20.51 14.59 3.08
CA VAL A 198 -21.60 15.19 2.32
C VAL A 198 -21.35 14.77 0.88
N GLY A 199 -21.89 13.60 0.53
CA GLY A 199 -22.09 13.27 -0.86
C GLY A 199 -22.95 14.39 -1.41
N VAL A 200 -22.42 15.11 -2.38
CA VAL A 200 -23.20 16.07 -3.15
C VAL A 200 -24.34 15.25 -3.75
N SER A 201 -25.54 15.38 -3.21
CA SER A 201 -26.74 14.87 -3.88
C SER A 201 -26.85 15.69 -5.16
N LYS A 202 -26.45 15.12 -6.30
CA LYS A 202 -26.64 15.75 -7.60
C LYS A 202 -28.12 16.11 -7.73
N LYS A 203 -28.41 17.41 -7.67
CA LYS A 203 -29.70 17.94 -8.07
C LYS A 203 -29.78 17.68 -9.57
N LYS A 204 -30.77 16.89 -9.99
CA LYS A 204 -31.00 16.55 -11.40
C LYS A 204 -31.35 17.85 -12.11
N GLY A 205 -30.39 18.43 -12.83
CA GLY A 205 -30.57 19.67 -13.60
C GLY A 205 -29.80 20.88 -13.04
N ALA A 206 -28.48 20.84 -13.14
CA ALA A 206 -27.63 21.99 -13.43
C ALA A 206 -26.23 21.43 -13.72
N MET A 207 -25.73 21.67 -14.92
CA MET A 207 -24.45 21.19 -15.40
C MET A 207 -23.37 22.10 -14.84
N ASP A 208 -22.63 21.64 -13.82
CA ASP A 208 -21.46 22.33 -13.28
C ASP A 208 -20.27 22.16 -14.24
N SER A 209 -19.64 23.28 -14.59
CA SER A 209 -18.62 23.46 -15.63
C SER A 209 -17.25 22.79 -15.39
N TYR A 210 -17.16 21.82 -14.49
CA TYR A 210 -15.94 21.04 -14.21
C TYR A 210 -16.15 19.51 -14.18
N ASP A 211 -17.36 19.03 -14.49
CA ASP A 211 -17.64 17.61 -14.65
C ASP A 211 -17.77 17.29 -16.16
N VAL A 212 -16.93 16.37 -16.66
CA VAL A 212 -17.04 15.64 -17.95
C VAL A 212 -16.34 16.24 -19.19
N ILE A 213 -15.03 16.48 -19.13
CA ILE A 213 -14.17 16.18 -20.29
C ILE A 213 -12.84 15.60 -19.80
N ALA A 214 -12.87 14.38 -19.25
CA ALA A 214 -11.68 13.53 -19.40
C ALA A 214 -11.95 12.76 -20.69
N ASN A 215 -11.37 13.21 -21.81
CA ASN A 215 -11.44 12.43 -23.03
C ASN A 215 -10.86 11.03 -22.80
N GLN A 216 -11.12 10.11 -23.73
CA GLN A 216 -10.64 8.73 -23.63
C GLN A 216 -9.14 8.68 -23.29
N PRO A 217 -8.72 8.02 -22.20
CA PRO A 217 -7.34 8.12 -21.74
C PRO A 217 -6.38 7.41 -22.69
N VAL A 218 -5.17 7.94 -22.79
CA VAL A 218 -4.08 7.40 -23.60
C VAL A 218 -3.24 6.47 -22.72
N VAL A 219 -2.97 5.27 -23.22
CA VAL A 219 -2.09 4.30 -22.57
C VAL A 219 -0.76 4.29 -23.31
N ILE A 220 0.33 4.58 -22.60
CA ILE A 220 1.70 4.58 -23.12
C ILE A 220 2.50 3.52 -22.37
N ASP A 221 2.85 2.45 -23.09
CA ASP A 221 3.73 1.40 -22.63
C ASP A 221 5.18 1.71 -23.02
N ASN A 222 5.98 2.16 -22.05
CA ASN A 222 7.38 2.52 -22.25
C ASN A 222 8.27 1.26 -22.23
N GLY A 223 8.46 0.63 -23.39
CA GLY A 223 9.45 -0.43 -23.55
C GLY A 223 10.84 0.09 -23.94
N SER A 224 11.89 -0.60 -23.48
CA SER A 224 13.28 -0.25 -23.86
C SER A 224 13.55 -0.41 -25.36
N GLY A 225 13.04 -1.49 -25.96
CA GLY A 225 13.21 -1.73 -27.40
C GLY A 225 12.07 -1.16 -28.25
N VAL A 226 10.82 -1.32 -27.79
CA VAL A 226 9.61 -0.95 -28.53
C VAL A 226 8.65 -0.22 -27.62
N ILE A 227 8.17 0.94 -28.06
CA ILE A 227 7.07 1.66 -27.43
C ILE A 227 5.76 1.25 -28.07
N LYS A 228 4.73 1.12 -27.24
CA LYS A 228 3.35 0.89 -27.67
C LYS A 228 2.47 1.97 -27.07
N ALA A 229 1.60 2.57 -27.86
CA ALA A 229 0.58 3.45 -27.32
C ALA A 229 -0.75 3.33 -28.06
N GLY A 230 -1.81 3.75 -27.40
CA GLY A 230 -3.18 3.63 -27.90
C GLY A 230 -4.18 4.20 -26.92
N PHE A 231 -5.46 4.07 -27.24
CA PHE A 231 -6.53 4.54 -26.37
C PHE A 231 -7.01 3.42 -25.44
N ALA A 232 -7.42 3.79 -24.24
CA ALA A 232 -7.99 2.82 -23.30
C ALA A 232 -9.29 2.24 -23.86
N GLY A 233 -9.42 0.92 -23.85
CA GLY A 233 -10.58 0.19 -24.39
C GLY A 233 -10.31 -0.47 -25.74
N ASP A 234 -9.26 -0.08 -26.46
CA ASP A 234 -8.84 -0.76 -27.67
C ASP A 234 -8.18 -2.11 -27.34
N GLN A 235 -8.41 -3.13 -28.18
CA GLN A 235 -7.82 -4.47 -27.98
C GLN A 235 -6.33 -4.53 -28.32
N THR A 236 -5.89 -3.70 -29.26
CA THR A 236 -4.51 -3.64 -29.75
C THR A 236 -4.01 -2.20 -29.72
N PRO A 237 -2.71 -1.96 -29.42
CA PRO A 237 -2.15 -0.61 -29.46
C PRO A 237 -2.24 -0.05 -30.90
N LYS A 238 -2.60 1.22 -31.03
CA LYS A 238 -2.69 1.89 -32.33
C LYS A 238 -1.32 2.20 -32.92
N CYS A 239 -0.37 2.62 -32.08
CA CYS A 239 0.99 2.90 -32.50
C CYS A 239 1.98 1.95 -31.83
N ARG A 240 2.90 1.43 -32.64
CA ARG A 240 4.00 0.57 -32.22
C ARG A 240 5.23 0.92 -33.04
N PHE A 241 6.29 1.37 -32.40
CA PHE A 241 7.55 1.70 -33.08
C PHE A 241 8.74 1.51 -32.13
N ALA A 242 9.94 1.41 -32.71
CA ALA A 242 11.16 1.18 -31.95
C ALA A 242 11.59 2.43 -31.16
N ASN A 243 12.01 2.23 -29.91
CA ASN A 243 12.35 3.31 -28.99
C ASN A 243 13.82 3.75 -29.16
N PHE A 244 14.13 4.42 -30.26
CA PHE A 244 15.41 5.07 -30.47
C PHE A 244 15.25 6.37 -31.27
N VAL A 245 16.19 7.28 -31.08
CA VAL A 245 16.25 8.56 -31.79
C VAL A 245 17.44 8.54 -32.74
N GLY A 246 17.18 8.81 -34.02
CA GLY A 246 18.19 8.87 -35.07
C GLY A 246 18.59 10.31 -35.39
N ARG A 247 19.90 10.56 -35.45
CA ARG A 247 20.48 11.84 -35.91
C ARG A 247 21.37 11.61 -37.13
N PRO A 248 21.37 12.47 -38.15
CA PRO A 248 22.19 12.27 -39.34
C PRO A 248 23.69 12.27 -38.99
N LYS A 249 24.43 11.28 -39.50
CA LYS A 249 25.88 11.15 -39.27
C LYS A 249 26.71 12.20 -40.02
N HIS A 250 26.26 12.56 -41.21
CA HIS A 250 27.00 13.42 -42.13
C HIS A 250 26.14 14.63 -42.50
N THR A 251 26.78 15.80 -42.61
CA THR A 251 26.14 17.06 -42.99
C THR A 251 25.63 16.98 -44.44
N ARG A 252 24.39 17.44 -44.65
CA ARG A 252 23.72 17.39 -45.95
C ARG A 252 24.43 18.30 -46.96
N VAL A 253 24.68 17.81 -48.18
CA VAL A 253 25.27 18.59 -49.28
C VAL A 253 24.30 18.77 -50.46
N MET A 254 23.26 17.94 -50.59
CA MET A 254 22.28 18.02 -51.69
C MET A 254 20.91 18.57 -51.24
N ALA A 255 20.33 19.44 -52.07
CA ALA A 255 18.95 19.90 -51.92
C ALA A 255 17.97 18.76 -52.26
N GLY A 256 17.05 18.43 -51.35
CA GLY A 256 16.10 17.31 -51.47
C GLY A 256 16.44 16.07 -50.62
N ALA A 257 17.54 16.08 -49.86
CA ALA A 257 17.80 15.07 -48.83
C ALA A 257 16.78 15.17 -47.68
N LEU A 258 16.55 14.04 -46.98
CA LEU A 258 15.69 13.91 -45.79
C LEU A 258 15.67 15.18 -44.93
N GLU A 259 14.52 15.86 -44.85
CA GLU A 259 14.34 17.07 -44.05
C GLU A 259 14.22 16.76 -42.55
N GLY A 260 14.85 17.59 -41.71
CA GLY A 260 14.76 17.53 -40.24
C GLY A 260 15.94 16.83 -39.56
N ASP A 261 16.47 17.37 -38.48
CA ASP A 261 17.72 16.88 -37.86
C ASP A 261 17.52 15.70 -36.91
N LEU A 262 16.27 15.27 -36.74
CA LEU A 262 15.87 14.26 -35.77
C LEU A 262 14.80 13.34 -36.36
N PHE A 263 15.06 12.05 -36.29
CA PHE A 263 14.20 11.02 -36.84
C PHE A 263 13.78 10.06 -35.72
N ILE A 264 12.47 9.80 -35.63
CA ILE A 264 11.89 8.86 -34.66
C ILE A 264 10.95 7.91 -35.42
N GLY A 265 10.84 6.67 -34.93
CA GLY A 265 9.86 5.71 -35.43
C GLY A 265 10.24 5.12 -36.79
N PRO A 266 9.26 4.84 -37.68
CA PRO A 266 9.51 4.15 -38.95
C PRO A 266 10.56 4.83 -39.83
N LYS A 267 10.58 6.16 -39.87
CA LYS A 267 11.59 6.94 -40.62
C LYS A 267 13.01 6.66 -40.11
N ALA A 268 13.19 6.58 -38.80
CA ALA A 268 14.51 6.27 -38.22
C ALA A 268 14.95 4.82 -38.51
N GLN A 269 13.98 3.91 -38.69
CA GLN A 269 14.23 2.52 -39.02
C GLN A 269 14.58 2.32 -40.51
N GLU A 270 13.90 3.03 -41.41
CA GLU A 270 14.18 3.04 -42.86
C GLU A 270 15.59 3.58 -43.14
N TYR A 271 15.95 4.69 -42.51
CA TYR A 271 17.24 5.37 -42.76
C TYR A 271 18.33 4.99 -41.75
N ARG A 272 18.24 3.82 -41.12
CA ARG A 272 19.18 3.35 -40.08
C ARG A 272 20.66 3.42 -40.50
N GLY A 273 20.97 3.23 -41.78
CA GLY A 273 22.34 3.32 -42.29
C GLY A 273 22.93 4.73 -42.23
N LEU A 274 22.10 5.74 -42.51
CA LEU A 274 22.47 7.16 -42.58
C LEU A 274 22.47 7.85 -41.21
N LEU A 275 21.75 7.27 -40.25
CA LEU A 275 21.53 7.84 -38.93
C LEU A 275 22.43 7.20 -37.87
N SER A 276 22.90 8.02 -36.93
CA SER A 276 23.43 7.59 -35.65
C SER A 276 22.26 7.40 -34.69
N LEU A 277 22.01 6.16 -34.27
CA LEU A 277 20.89 5.81 -33.42
C LEU A 277 21.31 5.81 -31.96
N LYS A 278 20.53 6.50 -31.12
CA LYS A 278 20.70 6.53 -29.66
C LYS A 278 19.43 6.04 -28.98
N TYR A 279 19.58 5.15 -28.01
CA TYR A 279 18.48 4.65 -27.20
C TYR A 279 18.33 5.53 -25.96
N PRO A 280 17.16 6.12 -25.70
CA PRO A 280 16.95 7.01 -24.56
C PRO A 280 16.72 6.23 -23.24
N MET A 281 16.54 4.91 -23.33
CA MET A 281 16.32 4.01 -22.21
C MET A 281 17.29 2.84 -22.28
N GLU A 282 17.91 2.52 -21.15
CA GLU A 282 18.78 1.35 -20.97
C GLU A 282 18.24 0.51 -19.81
N HIS A 283 18.10 -0.80 -20.00
CA HIS A 283 17.61 -1.72 -18.96
C HIS A 283 16.30 -1.29 -18.26
N GLY A 284 15.35 -0.71 -19.02
CA GLY A 284 14.07 -0.25 -18.47
C GLY A 284 14.11 1.10 -17.74
N ILE A 285 15.28 1.75 -17.69
CA ILE A 285 15.50 3.03 -17.01
C ILE A 285 15.83 4.11 -18.04
N VAL A 286 15.18 5.26 -17.94
CA VAL A 286 15.46 6.41 -18.81
C VAL A 286 16.81 7.03 -18.45
N THR A 287 17.72 7.11 -19.42
CA THR A 287 19.05 7.72 -19.26
C THR A 287 19.10 9.12 -19.88
N ASP A 288 18.48 9.32 -21.05
CA ASP A 288 18.40 10.62 -21.73
C ASP A 288 16.96 11.13 -21.81
N TRP A 289 16.65 12.10 -20.95
CA TRP A 289 15.32 12.71 -20.86
C TRP A 289 14.95 13.56 -22.07
N ASN A 290 15.93 14.22 -22.72
CA ASN A 290 15.66 15.06 -23.88
C ASN A 290 15.20 14.21 -25.06
N ASP A 291 15.79 13.01 -25.21
CA ASP A 291 15.41 12.08 -26.27
C ASP A 291 14.11 11.35 -25.93
N MET A 292 13.85 11.00 -24.66
CA MET A 292 12.54 10.48 -24.26
C MET A 292 11.40 11.48 -24.49
N GLU A 293 11.62 12.76 -24.19
CA GLU A 293 10.60 13.80 -24.39
C GLU A 293 10.21 13.89 -25.86
N ARG A 294 11.20 13.89 -26.77
CA ARG A 294 10.94 13.89 -28.22
C ARG A 294 10.21 12.64 -28.68
N VAL A 295 10.52 11.48 -28.09
CA VAL A 295 9.81 10.23 -28.37
C VAL A 295 8.34 10.34 -27.94
N TRP A 296 8.05 10.91 -26.77
CA TRP A 296 6.67 11.16 -26.34
C TRP A 296 5.97 12.22 -27.21
N GLN A 297 6.65 13.28 -27.63
CA GLN A 297 6.12 14.25 -28.59
C GLN A 297 5.74 13.56 -29.93
N TYR A 298 6.56 12.60 -30.37
CA TYR A 298 6.26 11.83 -31.58
C TYR A 298 5.00 10.96 -31.44
N ILE A 299 4.72 10.41 -30.24
CA ILE A 299 3.48 9.65 -29.98
C ILE A 299 2.23 10.52 -30.18
N TYR A 300 2.26 11.76 -29.68
CA TYR A 300 1.15 12.71 -29.83
C TYR A 300 1.09 13.38 -31.20
N SER A 301 2.17 13.30 -31.98
CA SER A 301 2.24 13.93 -33.30
C SER A 301 1.18 13.42 -34.28
N LYS A 302 0.98 14.18 -35.37
CA LYS A 302 0.05 13.83 -36.45
C LYS A 302 0.40 12.52 -37.16
N ASP A 303 1.66 12.09 -37.07
CA ASP A 303 2.13 10.84 -37.68
C ASP A 303 1.64 9.59 -36.91
N GLN A 304 1.18 9.74 -35.66
CA GLN A 304 0.79 8.63 -34.78
C GLN A 304 -0.64 8.78 -34.24
N LEU A 305 -0.84 9.35 -33.04
CA LEU A 305 -2.16 9.37 -32.39
C LEU A 305 -3.07 10.52 -32.83
N GLN A 306 -2.53 11.59 -33.44
CA GLN A 306 -3.30 12.74 -33.96
C GLN A 306 -4.17 13.43 -32.90
N ILE A 307 -3.66 13.59 -31.68
CA ILE A 307 -4.39 14.17 -30.55
C ILE A 307 -3.53 15.19 -29.81
N PHE A 308 -4.18 16.10 -29.09
CA PHE A 308 -3.51 17.01 -28.17
C PHE A 308 -3.37 16.35 -26.79
N PRO A 309 -2.18 16.38 -26.17
CA PRO A 309 -1.96 15.76 -24.86
C PRO A 309 -2.78 16.42 -23.74
N GLU A 310 -3.12 17.70 -23.88
CA GLU A 310 -3.84 18.51 -22.88
C GLU A 310 -5.28 18.04 -22.62
N GLU A 311 -5.86 17.32 -23.57
CA GLU A 311 -7.27 16.90 -23.50
C GLU A 311 -7.45 15.50 -22.90
N HIS A 312 -6.38 14.70 -22.84
CA HIS A 312 -6.46 13.27 -22.54
C HIS A 312 -5.65 12.90 -21.28
N PRO A 313 -6.24 12.18 -20.30
CA PRO A 313 -5.48 11.59 -19.21
C PRO A 313 -4.52 10.51 -19.73
N VAL A 314 -3.40 10.32 -19.05
CA VAL A 314 -2.34 9.39 -19.48
C VAL A 314 -2.11 8.30 -18.45
N LEU A 315 -2.08 7.05 -18.91
CA LEU A 315 -1.55 5.90 -18.18
C LEU A 315 -0.16 5.56 -18.72
N LEU A 316 0.87 5.71 -17.89
CA LEU A 316 2.26 5.44 -18.22
C LEU A 316 2.72 4.14 -17.57
N THR A 317 3.44 3.29 -18.30
CA THR A 317 4.11 2.12 -17.71
C THR A 317 5.56 2.40 -17.36
N GLU A 318 6.06 1.71 -16.33
CA GLU A 318 7.47 1.72 -15.95
C GLU A 318 7.93 0.33 -15.50
N ALA A 319 9.26 0.15 -15.53
CA ALA A 319 9.91 -1.05 -15.03
C ALA A 319 9.77 -1.17 -13.50
N PRO A 320 9.79 -2.41 -12.95
CA PRO A 320 9.81 -2.61 -11.51
C PRO A 320 11.05 -1.96 -10.87
N LEU A 321 10.87 -1.49 -9.63
CA LEU A 321 11.94 -0.88 -8.82
C LEU A 321 12.58 0.38 -9.46
N ASN A 322 11.86 1.08 -10.34
CA ASN A 322 12.32 2.36 -10.88
C ASN A 322 12.56 3.40 -9.75
N PRO A 323 13.69 4.12 -9.73
CA PRO A 323 13.95 5.16 -8.75
C PRO A 323 12.86 6.24 -8.74
N LEU A 324 12.49 6.70 -7.53
CA LEU A 324 11.44 7.70 -7.37
C LEU A 324 11.75 9.00 -8.13
N LYS A 325 13.03 9.41 -8.19
CA LYS A 325 13.48 10.59 -8.95
C LYS A 325 13.10 10.52 -10.42
N ASN A 326 13.21 9.35 -11.03
CA ASN A 326 12.84 9.17 -12.44
C ASN A 326 11.33 9.25 -12.60
N ARG A 327 10.58 8.66 -11.67
CA ARG A 327 9.11 8.77 -11.67
C ARG A 327 8.64 10.22 -11.52
N GLU A 328 9.29 11.00 -10.65
CA GLU A 328 9.04 12.44 -10.48
C GLU A 328 9.39 13.22 -11.74
N LYS A 329 10.53 12.93 -12.39
CA LYS A 329 10.92 13.63 -13.62
C LYS A 329 10.00 13.32 -14.80
N SER A 330 9.54 12.07 -14.94
CA SER A 330 8.50 11.71 -15.90
C SER A 330 7.22 12.52 -15.64
N ALA A 331 6.78 12.58 -14.37
CA ALA A 331 5.58 13.33 -14.01
C ALA A 331 5.72 14.84 -14.28
N GLU A 332 6.88 15.42 -13.98
CA GLU A 332 7.21 16.82 -14.29
C GLU A 332 7.06 17.10 -15.78
N ILE A 333 7.68 16.29 -16.65
CA ILE A 333 7.59 16.48 -18.11
C ILE A 333 6.14 16.37 -18.60
N PHE A 334 5.39 15.37 -18.12
CA PHE A 334 3.99 15.19 -18.52
C PHE A 334 3.08 16.33 -18.06
N PHE A 335 3.27 16.85 -16.84
CA PHE A 335 2.43 17.94 -16.34
C PHE A 335 2.86 19.33 -16.80
N GLU A 336 4.16 19.60 -16.92
CA GLU A 336 4.69 20.94 -17.19
C GLU A 336 4.95 21.18 -18.68
N THR A 337 5.42 20.17 -19.42
CA THR A 337 5.65 20.29 -20.87
C THR A 337 4.42 19.93 -21.68
N PHE A 338 3.78 18.81 -21.37
CA PHE A 338 2.63 18.30 -22.13
C PHE A 338 1.27 18.76 -21.59
N ASN A 339 1.23 19.45 -20.45
CA ASN A 339 0.01 19.97 -19.81
C ASN A 339 -1.13 18.95 -19.67
N ILE A 340 -0.81 17.69 -19.36
CA ILE A 340 -1.86 16.66 -19.29
C ILE A 340 -2.80 16.88 -18.08
N PRO A 341 -4.09 16.53 -18.19
CA PRO A 341 -5.06 16.77 -17.12
C PRO A 341 -4.86 15.84 -15.92
N ALA A 342 -4.40 14.60 -16.16
CA ALA A 342 -4.10 13.63 -15.11
C ALA A 342 -3.11 12.57 -15.59
N LEU A 343 -2.24 12.12 -14.67
CA LEU A 343 -1.25 11.08 -14.89
C LEU A 343 -1.46 9.93 -13.92
N HIS A 344 -1.39 8.70 -14.43
CA HIS A 344 -1.26 7.50 -13.61
C HIS A 344 -0.07 6.68 -14.08
N ILE A 345 0.80 6.25 -13.16
CA ILE A 345 1.99 5.46 -13.47
C ILE A 345 1.81 4.06 -12.87
N GLN A 346 2.01 3.02 -13.67
CA GLN A 346 1.84 1.62 -13.24
C GLN A 346 2.99 0.71 -13.67
N MET A 347 3.22 -0.32 -12.87
CA MET A 347 4.23 -1.33 -13.16
C MET A 347 3.77 -2.30 -14.25
N GLN A 348 4.63 -2.59 -15.22
CA GLN A 348 4.34 -3.47 -16.37
C GLN A 348 3.77 -4.83 -15.94
N ALA A 349 4.43 -5.54 -15.01
CA ALA A 349 3.99 -6.83 -14.50
C ALA A 349 2.56 -6.83 -13.92
N VAL A 350 2.14 -5.74 -13.26
CA VAL A 350 0.80 -5.64 -12.66
C VAL A 350 -0.27 -5.54 -13.75
N LEU A 351 0.00 -4.76 -14.80
CA LEU A 351 -0.91 -4.64 -15.94
C LEU A 351 -1.01 -5.95 -16.71
N SER A 352 0.11 -6.67 -16.88
CA SER A 352 0.13 -8.01 -17.47
C SER A 352 -0.74 -8.99 -16.70
N LEU A 353 -0.69 -9.00 -15.37
CA LEU A 353 -1.55 -9.86 -14.56
C LEU A 353 -3.03 -9.52 -14.74
N TYR A 354 -3.37 -8.23 -14.74
CA TYR A 354 -4.74 -7.76 -14.94
C TYR A 354 -5.30 -8.11 -16.31
N SER A 355 -4.47 -8.12 -17.36
CA SER A 355 -4.90 -8.56 -18.69
C SER A 355 -5.43 -10.00 -18.69
N THR A 356 -4.94 -10.85 -17.79
CA THR A 356 -5.38 -12.24 -17.65
C THR A 356 -6.59 -12.43 -16.72
N GLY A 357 -7.11 -11.35 -16.13
CA GLY A 357 -8.22 -11.39 -15.17
C GLY A 357 -7.85 -11.94 -13.79
N ARG A 358 -6.56 -12.05 -13.47
CA ARG A 358 -6.08 -12.54 -12.17
C ARG A 358 -5.65 -11.38 -11.27
N THR A 359 -5.76 -11.58 -9.97
CA THR A 359 -5.31 -10.62 -8.94
C THR A 359 -4.13 -11.14 -8.12
N THR A 360 -3.86 -12.45 -8.17
CA THR A 360 -2.75 -13.12 -7.50
C THR A 360 -1.99 -13.96 -8.51
N GLY A 361 -0.67 -13.94 -8.45
CA GLY A 361 0.20 -14.69 -9.36
C GLY A 361 1.63 -14.16 -9.37
N VAL A 362 2.52 -14.92 -9.99
CA VAL A 362 3.89 -14.46 -10.28
C VAL A 362 3.96 -14.17 -11.78
N VAL A 363 4.41 -12.98 -12.14
CA VAL A 363 4.60 -12.57 -13.52
C VAL A 363 6.10 -12.59 -13.83
N LEU A 364 6.47 -13.38 -14.83
CA LEU A 364 7.77 -13.32 -15.49
C LEU A 364 7.59 -12.47 -16.74
N ASP A 365 8.15 -11.27 -16.73
CA ASP A 365 8.16 -10.37 -17.89
C ASP A 365 9.59 -10.32 -18.46
N SER A 366 9.70 -10.53 -19.77
CA SER A 366 10.97 -10.57 -20.49
C SER A 366 10.88 -9.61 -21.67
N GLY A 367 11.36 -8.39 -21.45
CA GLY A 367 11.47 -7.37 -22.49
C GLY A 367 12.84 -7.39 -23.17
N ASP A 368 13.09 -6.35 -23.97
CA ASP A 368 14.36 -6.15 -24.68
C ASP A 368 15.52 -5.84 -23.73
N GLY A 369 15.31 -4.91 -22.78
CA GLY A 369 16.36 -4.45 -21.87
C GLY A 369 16.40 -5.14 -20.50
N VAL A 370 15.28 -5.75 -20.07
CA VAL A 370 15.12 -6.27 -18.71
C VAL A 370 14.20 -7.48 -18.67
N THR A 371 14.58 -8.44 -17.84
CA THR A 371 13.72 -9.56 -17.42
C THR A 371 13.45 -9.42 -15.93
N HIS A 372 12.18 -9.42 -15.53
CA HIS A 372 11.79 -9.27 -14.14
C HIS A 372 10.77 -10.33 -13.71
N VAL A 373 10.94 -10.82 -12.48
CA VAL A 373 10.01 -11.75 -11.84
C VAL A 373 9.33 -11.02 -10.70
N VAL A 374 8.05 -10.74 -10.84
CA VAL A 374 7.29 -9.97 -9.85
C VAL A 374 6.17 -10.85 -9.26
N PRO A 375 6.26 -11.22 -7.98
CA PRO A 375 5.16 -11.81 -7.26
C PRO A 375 4.12 -10.75 -6.91
N ILE A 376 2.86 -11.01 -7.26
CA ILE A 376 1.71 -10.14 -7.01
C ILE A 376 0.68 -10.90 -6.18
N PHE A 377 0.21 -10.28 -5.11
CA PHE A 377 -0.82 -10.83 -4.24
C PHE A 377 -1.94 -9.81 -4.03
N GLU A 378 -3.17 -10.19 -4.34
CA GLU A 378 -4.37 -9.35 -4.24
C GLU A 378 -4.23 -7.97 -4.92
N GLY A 379 -3.51 -7.91 -6.04
CA GLY A 379 -3.24 -6.69 -6.81
C GLY A 379 -2.07 -5.85 -6.30
N PHE A 380 -1.38 -6.28 -5.23
CA PHE A 380 -0.19 -5.62 -4.70
C PHE A 380 1.07 -6.39 -5.09
N ALA A 381 2.03 -5.71 -5.69
CA ALA A 381 3.35 -6.27 -5.93
C ALA A 381 4.12 -6.38 -4.60
N ILE A 382 4.65 -7.56 -4.32
CA ILE A 382 5.44 -7.81 -3.12
C ILE A 382 6.87 -7.35 -3.39
N GLN A 383 7.29 -6.29 -2.71
CA GLN A 383 8.67 -5.82 -2.70
C GLN A 383 9.36 -6.38 -1.44
N HIS A 384 10.61 -6.83 -1.59
CA HIS A 384 11.41 -7.42 -0.50
C HIS A 384 12.38 -6.40 0.09
#